data_AF-A0A2T4RY27-F1
#
_entry.id   AF-A0A2T4RY27-F1
#
_cell.length_a   1.000
_cell.length_b   1.000
_cell.length_c   1.000
_cell.angle_alpha   90.00
_cell.angle_beta   90.00
_cell.angle_gamma   90.00
#
_symmetry.space_group_name_H-M   'P 1'
#
loop_
_entity.id
_entity.type
_entity.pdbx_description
1 polymer ?
#
loop_
_entity_poly.entity_id
_entity_poly.type
_entity_poly.pdbx_seq_one_letter_code
_entity_poly.pdbx_strand_id
1 'polypeptide(L)' 'TREIGYSIIPLKLYLKHGVCKMLIGVARGKKKYDKRQDLKDKAIKRDMQRAMKDRY' A
#
# COMPACT_ATOMS: atom_id res chain seq x y z
N THR A 1 -15.39 4.16 -24.12
CA THR A 1 -14.39 3.15 -23.71
C THR A 1 -13.83 3.53 -22.34
N ARG A 2 -14.46 3.07 -21.25
CA ARG A 2 -14.05 3.39 -19.88
C ARG A 2 -13.15 2.25 -19.39
N GLU A 3 -11.84 2.47 -19.39
CA GLU A 3 -10.86 1.42 -19.10
C GLU A 3 -10.97 0.95 -17.64
N ILE A 4 -11.13 -0.36 -17.48
CA ILE A 4 -11.54 -0.99 -16.22
C ILE A 4 -10.31 -1.18 -15.32
N GLY A 5 -10.25 -0.43 -14.22
CA GLY A 5 -9.52 -0.81 -13.00
C GLY A 5 -8.23 -0.06 -12.67
N TYR A 6 -7.94 1.06 -13.32
CA TYR A 6 -6.83 1.93 -12.91
C TYR A 6 -7.33 3.05 -12.00
N SER A 7 -6.61 3.28 -10.90
CA SER A 7 -6.86 4.34 -9.93
C SER A 7 -5.66 5.27 -9.90
N ILE A 8 -5.96 6.57 -9.88
CA ILE A 8 -4.97 7.62 -9.75
C ILE A 8 -4.65 7.78 -8.26
N ILE A 9 -3.37 7.68 -7.90
CA ILE A 9 -2.91 7.77 -6.51
C ILE A 9 -1.80 8.81 -6.40
N PRO A 10 -1.89 9.76 -5.45
CA PRO A 10 -0.80 10.67 -5.16
C PRO A 10 0.34 9.89 -4.48
N LEU A 11 1.55 10.00 -5.01
CA LEU A 11 2.73 9.34 -4.45
C LEU A 11 3.50 10.29 -3.53
N LYS A 12 3.78 11.51 -4.00
CA LYS A 12 4.55 12.52 -3.24
C LYS A 12 4.09 13.91 -3.61
N LEU A 13 4.19 14.82 -2.64
CA LEU A 13 3.90 16.23 -2.81
C LEU A 13 5.17 16.99 -2.43
N TYR A 14 5.68 17.82 -3.32
CA TYR A 14 6.97 18.48 -3.16
C TYR A 14 6.92 19.91 -3.70
N LEU A 15 7.60 20.81 -3.01
CA LEU A 15 7.70 22.21 -3.40
C LEU A 15 8.89 22.38 -4.36
N LYS A 16 8.66 22.96 -5.53
CA LYS A 16 9.73 23.29 -6.48
C LYS A 16 9.44 24.64 -7.13
N HIS A 17 10.35 25.60 -6.98
CA HIS A 17 10.22 26.97 -7.46
C HIS A 17 8.94 27.67 -6.99
N GLY A 18 8.64 27.60 -5.69
CA GLY A 18 7.48 28.28 -5.08
C GLY A 18 6.12 27.64 -5.39
N VAL A 19 6.07 26.59 -6.22
CA VAL A 19 4.84 25.84 -6.51
C VAL A 19 4.88 24.45 -5.92
N CYS A 20 3.73 24.03 -5.40
CA CYS A 20 3.54 22.70 -4.85
C CYS A 20 3.19 21.72 -5.97
N LYS A 21 4.13 20.82 -6.28
CA LYS A 21 3.99 19.78 -7.29
C LYS A 21 3.55 18.48 -6.65
N MET A 22 2.61 17.80 -7.29
CA MET A 22 2.15 16.48 -6.88
C MET A 22 2.62 15.47 -7.92
N LEU A 23 3.37 14.47 -7.46
CA LEU A 23 3.72 13.30 -8.26
C LEU A 23 2.59 12.29 -8.12
N ILE A 24 1.98 11.97 -9.25
CA ILE A 24 0.81 11.11 -9.33
C ILE A 24 1.21 9.82 -10.05
N GLY A 25 0.82 8.68 -9.47
CA GLY A 25 0.98 7.37 -10.08
C GLY A 25 -0.35 6.78 -10.51
N VAL A 26 -0.33 5.94 -11.53
CA VAL A 26 -1.47 5.11 -11.93
C VAL A 26 -1.26 3.73 -11.34
N ALA A 27 -2.21 3.26 -10.54
CA ALA A 27 -2.14 1.97 -9.88
C ALA A 27 -3.35 1.09 -10.25
N ARG A 28 -3.14 -0.22 -10.27
CA ARG A 28 -4.21 -1.22 -10.39
C ARG A 28 -4.32 -1.98 -9.07
N GLY A 29 -5.53 -2.16 -8.55
CA GLY A 29 -5.75 -2.92 -7.32
C GLY A 29 -5.22 -4.36 -7.44
N LYS A 30 -4.57 -4.86 -6.38
CA LYS A 30 -4.09 -6.26 -6.30
C LYS A 30 -5.23 -7.26 -6.55
N LYS A 31 -4.93 -8.35 -7.27
CA LYS A 31 -5.88 -9.45 -7.52
C LYS A 31 -6.31 -10.08 -6.19
N LYS A 32 -7.55 -10.57 -6.10
CA LYS A 32 -8.11 -11.18 -4.86
C LYS A 32 -7.28 -12.37 -4.34
N TYR A 33 -6.59 -13.07 -5.23
CA TYR A 33 -5.69 -14.18 -4.88
C TYR A 33 -4.50 -13.70 -4.02
N ASP A 34 -3.81 -12.63 -4.45
CA ASP A 34 -2.65 -12.09 -3.74
C ASP A 34 -3.01 -11.55 -2.34
N LYS A 35 -4.25 -11.07 -2.16
CA LYS A 35 -4.75 -10.60 -0.86
C LYS A 35 -4.75 -11.71 0.19
N ARG A 36 -5.00 -12.98 -0.19
CA ARG A 36 -5.01 -14.09 0.77
C ARG A 36 -3.61 -14.38 1.32
N GLN A 37 -2.59 -14.31 0.46
CA GLN A 37 -1.20 -14.52 0.88
C GLN A 37 -0.73 -13.37 1.78
N ASP A 38 -0.95 -12.12 1.36
CA ASP A 38 -0.60 -10.93 2.16
C ASP A 38 -1.30 -10.94 3.55
N LEU A 39 -2.54 -11.42 3.63
CA LEU A 39 -3.29 -11.52 4.89
C LEU A 39 -2.69 -12.58 5.82
N LYS A 40 -2.27 -13.74 5.28
CA LYS A 40 -1.58 -14.77 6.06
C LYS A 40 -0.25 -14.25 6.59
N ASP A 41 0.56 -13.63 5.74
CA ASP A 41 1.87 -13.10 6.13
C ASP A 41 1.74 -12.01 7.20
N LYS A 42 0.73 -11.13 7.10
CA LYS A 42 0.41 -10.13 8.13
C LYS A 42 -0.05 -10.74 9.45
N ALA A 43 -0.85 -11.81 9.40
CA ALA A 43 -1.29 -12.50 10.61
C ALA A 43 -0.10 -13.15 11.34
N ILE A 44 0.72 -13.91 10.61
CA ILE A 44 1.94 -14.54 11.13
C ILE A 44 2.88 -13.50 11.75
N LYS A 45 3.12 -12.38 11.05
CA LYS A 45 3.96 -11.29 11.58
C LYS A 45 3.40 -10.68 12.87
N ARG A 46 2.08 -10.52 12.97
CA ARG A 46 1.42 -9.98 14.17
C ARG A 46 1.52 -10.96 15.34
N ASP A 47 1.35 -12.25 15.10
CA ASP A 47 1.43 -13.26 16.16
C ASP A 47 2.87 -13.41 16.67
N MET A 48 3.87 -13.38 15.78
CA MET A 48 5.29 -13.34 16.18
C MET A 48 5.61 -12.09 17.02
N GLN A 49 5.12 -10.92 16.61
CA GLN A 49 5.30 -9.67 17.38
C GLN A 49 4.67 -9.75 18.77
N ARG A 50 3.48 -10.35 18.90
CA ARG A 50 2.82 -10.57 20.20
C ARG A 50 3.62 -11.52 21.08
N ALA A 51 4.05 -12.66 20.54
CA ALA A 51 4.84 -13.65 21.28
C ALA A 51 6.20 -13.12 21.76
N MET A 52 6.84 -12.23 20.98
CA MET A 52 8.08 -11.58 21.42
C MET A 52 7.85 -10.51 22.48
N LYS A 53 6.71 -9.80 22.44
CA LYS A 53 6.35 -8.80 23.45
C LYS A 53 5.98 -9.42 24.80
N ASP A 54 5.37 -10.61 24.80
CA ASP A 54 4.96 -11.31 26.02
C ASP A 54 6.13 -11.98 26.78
N ARG A 55 7.29 -12.12 26.14
CA ARG A 55 8.51 -12.71 26.73
C ARG A 55 9.46 -11.69 27.36
N TYR A 56 9.16 -10.39 27.28
CA TYR A 56 9.99 -9.31 27.81
C TYR A 56 9.20 -8.49 28.83
#